data_AF-A0A091RUC6-F1
#
_entry.id   AF-A0A091RUC6-F1
#
_cell.length_a   1.000
_cell.length_b   1.000
_cell.length_c   1.000
_cell.angle_alpha   90.00
_cell.angle_beta   90.00
_cell.angle_gamma   90.00
#
_symmetry.space_group_name_H-M   'P 1'
#
loop_
_entity.id
_entity.type
_entity.pdbx_description
1 polymer ?
#
loop_
_entity_poly.entity_id
_entity_poly.type
_entity_poly.pdbx_seq_one_letter_code
_entity_poly.pdbx_strand_id
1 'polypeptide(L)'
;CTCPSGYALREDRRMCRDTRQGFCFTEVLQTMCQMSSTNRNLVTKSECCCNSGRSWGPQCELCPLPGTAQYKKMCPHGPGYSTDGRESHSLGDGLASGNRCFADNNECTAQPSLCGAKGQCLNTPGSYNCECQKGFSLDSSGVNC
;
A
#
# COMPACT_ATOMS: atom_id res chain seq x y z
N CYS A 1 -5.78 -10.06 -6.68
CA CYS A 1 -5.30 -8.67 -6.73
C CYS A 1 -4.53 -8.45 -8.02
N THR A 2 -4.62 -7.26 -8.59
CA THR A 2 -3.74 -6.81 -9.68
C THR A 2 -2.75 -5.81 -9.10
N CYS A 3 -1.46 -6.02 -9.36
CA CYS A 3 -0.42 -5.09 -8.92
C CYS A 3 -0.10 -4.09 -10.04
N PRO A 4 0.20 -2.83 -9.70
CA PRO A 4 0.65 -1.84 -10.67
C PRO A 4 2.03 -2.21 -11.24
N SER A 5 2.38 -1.64 -12.39
CA SER A 5 3.64 -1.89 -13.08
C SER A 5 4.85 -1.71 -12.16
N GLY A 6 5.74 -2.70 -12.13
CA GLY A 6 6.90 -2.73 -11.22
C GLY A 6 6.63 -3.40 -9.86
N TYR A 7 5.42 -3.89 -9.62
CA TYR A 7 5.09 -4.67 -8.44
C TYR A 7 4.60 -6.06 -8.84
N ALA A 8 5.11 -7.09 -8.14
CA ALA A 8 4.68 -8.48 -8.32
C ALA A 8 3.82 -8.95 -7.14
N LEU A 9 2.85 -9.81 -7.40
CA LEU A 9 2.08 -10.46 -6.34
C LEU A 9 3.01 -11.35 -5.50
N ARG A 10 2.96 -11.25 -4.16
CA ARG A 10 3.58 -12.28 -3.31
C ARG A 10 2.84 -13.62 -3.48
N GLU A 11 3.51 -14.72 -3.10
CA GLU A 11 2.96 -16.08 -3.14
C GLU A 11 1.62 -16.21 -2.42
N ASP A 12 1.45 -15.52 -1.29
CA ASP A 12 0.20 -15.49 -0.52
C ASP A 12 -0.95 -14.73 -1.22
N ARG A 13 -0.68 -14.09 -2.36
CA ARG A 13 -1.60 -13.27 -3.16
C ARG A 13 -2.31 -12.13 -2.41
N ARG A 14 -1.82 -11.77 -1.23
CA ARG A 14 -2.41 -10.75 -0.33
C ARG A 14 -1.73 -9.39 -0.37
N MET A 15 -0.53 -9.31 -0.96
CA MET A 15 0.18 -8.04 -1.11
C MET A 15 1.03 -8.00 -2.38
N CYS A 16 1.33 -6.79 -2.82
CA CYS A 16 2.23 -6.48 -3.93
C CYS A 16 3.63 -6.19 -3.39
N ARG A 17 4.61 -6.99 -3.81
CA ARG A 17 6.04 -6.77 -3.57
C ARG A 17 6.58 -5.84 -4.65
N ASP A 18 7.26 -4.77 -4.25
CA ASP A 18 8.00 -3.92 -5.19
C ASP A 18 9.16 -4.75 -5.77
N THR A 19 9.20 -4.90 -7.10
CA THR A 19 10.27 -5.59 -7.82
C THR A 19 11.13 -4.63 -8.61
N ARG A 20 10.92 -3.31 -8.47
CA ARG A 20 11.73 -2.31 -9.13
C ARG A 20 13.08 -2.26 -8.44
N GLN A 21 14.13 -2.10 -9.23
CA GLN A 21 15.49 -1.96 -8.74
C GLN A 21 16.00 -0.56 -9.07
N GLY A 22 16.75 0.02 -8.14
CA GLY A 22 17.25 1.38 -8.24
C GLY A 22 18.40 1.63 -7.29
N PHE A 23 19.11 2.73 -7.52
CA PHE A 23 20.19 3.14 -6.64
C PHE A 23 19.65 3.62 -5.30
N CYS A 24 20.30 3.18 -4.23
CA CYS A 24 20.04 3.69 -2.89
C CYS A 24 20.99 4.85 -2.57
N PHE A 25 20.48 5.93 -2.00
CA PHE A 25 21.26 7.09 -1.58
C PHE A 25 21.10 7.29 -0.07
N THR A 26 22.20 7.48 0.64
CA THR A 26 22.22 7.71 2.10
C THR A 26 22.23 9.19 2.48
N GLU A 27 22.39 10.07 1.49
CA GLU A 27 22.40 11.52 1.62
C GLU A 27 21.51 12.17 0.55
N VAL A 28 20.71 13.13 0.99
CA VAL A 28 19.83 13.93 0.15
C VAL A 28 20.03 15.38 0.54
N LEU A 29 20.26 16.24 -0.45
CA LEU A 29 20.32 17.68 -0.25
C LEU A 29 19.02 18.27 -0.80
N GLN A 30 18.15 18.78 0.06
CA GLN A 30 16.81 19.27 -0.32
C GLN A 30 15.97 18.20 -1.04
N THR A 31 16.02 18.18 -2.38
CA THR A 31 15.27 17.26 -3.27
C THR A 31 16.17 16.52 -4.27
N MET A 32 17.49 16.66 -4.15
CA MET A 32 18.46 16.01 -5.03
C MET A 32 19.23 14.89 -4.33
N CYS A 33 19.30 13.74 -5.00
CA CYS A 33 20.05 12.58 -4.57
C CYS A 33 21.54 12.84 -4.75
N GLN A 34 22.32 12.70 -3.68
CA GLN A 34 23.77 12.85 -3.76
C GLN A 34 24.37 11.59 -4.38
N MET A 35 24.79 11.69 -5.65
CA MET A 35 25.41 10.58 -6.40
C MET A 35 26.69 10.04 -5.73
N SER A 36 27.39 10.86 -4.96
CA SER A 36 28.56 10.47 -4.16
C SER A 36 28.22 9.52 -3.00
N SER A 37 26.96 9.51 -2.57
CA SER A 37 26.48 8.75 -1.41
C SER A 37 25.86 7.40 -1.79
N THR A 38 25.76 7.08 -3.08
CA THR A 38 25.31 5.75 -3.52
C THR A 38 26.48 4.78 -3.71
N ASN A 39 26.30 3.54 -3.26
CA ASN A 39 27.21 2.43 -3.57
C ASN A 39 26.96 1.86 -4.99
N ARG A 40 26.13 2.51 -5.82
CA ARG A 40 25.75 2.07 -7.18
C ARG A 40 25.16 0.66 -7.27
N ASN A 41 24.79 0.07 -6.14
CA ASN A 41 24.09 -1.20 -6.09
C ASN A 41 22.62 -0.99 -6.42
N LEU A 42 22.09 -1.87 -7.27
CA LEU A 42 20.69 -1.92 -7.63
C LEU A 42 19.94 -2.73 -6.57
N VAL A 43 19.18 -2.05 -5.73
CA VAL A 43 18.39 -2.65 -4.65
C VAL A 43 16.93 -2.26 -4.80
N THR A 44 16.03 -2.96 -4.09
CA THR A 44 14.63 -2.54 -4.02
C THR A 44 14.44 -1.32 -3.13
N LYS A 45 13.33 -0.60 -3.33
CA LYS A 45 13.00 0.56 -2.49
C LYS A 45 12.91 0.20 -1.01
N SER A 46 12.33 -0.96 -0.68
CA SER A 46 12.26 -1.47 0.68
C SER A 46 13.65 -1.75 1.26
N GLU A 47 14.56 -2.39 0.53
CA GLU A 47 15.91 -2.67 1.05
C GLU A 47 16.70 -1.38 1.32
N CYS A 48 16.53 -0.37 0.47
CA CYS A 48 17.14 0.93 0.70
C CYS A 48 16.55 1.65 1.92
N CYS A 49 15.23 1.85 1.93
CA CYS A 49 14.55 2.67 2.92
C CYS A 49 14.40 1.99 4.29
N CYS A 50 14.38 0.66 4.34
CA CYS A 50 14.36 -0.08 5.60
C CYS A 50 15.75 -0.25 6.20
N ASN A 51 16.81 0.15 5.50
CA ASN A 51 18.14 0.20 6.08
C ASN A 51 18.49 1.66 6.43
N SER A 52 19.66 2.14 6.04
CA SER A 52 20.09 3.53 6.27
C SER A 52 19.90 4.45 5.06
N GLY A 53 19.06 4.06 4.09
CA GLY A 53 18.78 4.85 2.90
C GLY A 53 17.84 6.03 3.18
N ARG A 54 18.08 7.15 2.50
CA ARG A 54 17.26 8.37 2.56
C ARG A 54 16.41 8.59 1.31
N SER A 55 16.86 8.09 0.18
CA SER A 55 16.10 8.11 -1.07
C SER A 55 16.54 6.98 -1.99
N TRP A 56 15.70 6.71 -3.00
CA TRP A 56 15.87 5.56 -3.86
C TRP A 56 15.45 5.84 -5.30
N GLY A 57 16.17 5.22 -6.24
CA GLY A 57 15.81 5.16 -7.65
C GLY A 57 16.21 6.39 -8.47
N PRO A 58 15.99 6.34 -9.80
CA PRO A 58 16.42 7.39 -10.73
C PRO A 58 15.64 8.71 -10.54
N GLN A 59 14.44 8.66 -9.96
CA GLN A 59 13.61 9.83 -9.64
C GLN A 59 13.84 10.38 -8.24
N CYS A 60 14.84 9.85 -7.50
CA CYS A 60 15.14 10.27 -6.14
C CYS A 60 13.91 10.22 -5.20
N GLU A 61 13.18 9.10 -5.22
CA GLU A 61 12.02 8.92 -4.37
C GLU A 61 12.47 8.91 -2.89
N LEU A 62 12.03 9.89 -2.11
CA LEU A 62 12.38 9.98 -0.68
C LEU A 62 11.86 8.77 0.09
N CYS A 63 12.68 8.28 1.02
CA CYS A 63 12.29 7.24 1.95
C CYS A 63 11.34 7.80 3.01
N PRO A 64 10.33 7.01 3.44
CA PRO A 64 9.47 7.42 4.55
C PRO A 64 10.28 7.57 5.83
N LEU A 65 9.91 8.54 6.68
CA LEU A 65 10.63 8.80 7.93
C LEU A 65 10.39 7.68 8.96
N PRO A 66 11.42 7.23 9.70
CA PRO A 66 11.27 6.27 10.78
C PRO A 66 10.21 6.72 11.80
N GLY A 67 9.36 5.78 12.23
CA GLY A 67 8.25 6.07 13.15
C GLY A 67 6.93 6.47 12.47
N THR A 68 6.94 6.86 11.19
CA THR A 68 5.70 7.12 10.44
C THR A 68 4.95 5.83 10.09
N ALA A 69 3.63 5.94 9.91
CA ALA A 69 2.80 4.83 9.45
C ALA A 69 3.28 4.27 8.09
N GLN A 70 3.78 5.14 7.21
CA GLN A 70 4.33 4.77 5.89
C GLN A 70 5.62 3.96 6.02
N TYR A 71 6.50 4.30 6.96
CA TYR A 71 7.72 3.53 7.25
C TYR A 71 7.38 2.14 7.83
N LYS A 72 6.49 2.07 8.83
CA LYS A 72 6.03 0.78 9.39
C LYS A 72 5.37 -0.12 8.35
N LYS A 73 4.67 0.48 7.37
CA LYS A 73 4.04 -0.18 6.23
C LYS A 73 5.06 -0.76 5.24
N MET A 74 6.17 -0.07 5.01
CA MET A 74 7.23 -0.50 4.10
C MET A 74 8.22 -1.47 4.77
N CYS A 75 8.47 -1.26 6.06
CA CYS A 75 9.47 -1.96 6.88
C CYS A 75 8.81 -2.65 8.08
N PRO A 76 7.99 -3.69 7.85
CA PRO A 76 7.22 -4.35 8.91
C PRO A 76 8.11 -5.07 9.93
N HIS A 77 9.33 -5.45 9.54
CA HIS A 77 10.31 -6.12 10.41
C HIS A 77 11.29 -5.15 11.09
N GLY A 78 11.14 -3.84 10.86
CA GLY A 78 12.05 -2.84 11.40
C GLY A 78 13.33 -2.65 10.57
N PRO A 79 14.25 -1.79 11.06
CA PRO A 79 15.47 -1.43 10.33
C PRO A 79 16.43 -2.62 10.19
N GLY A 80 17.01 -2.80 9.00
CA GLY A 80 18.01 -3.83 8.71
C GLY A 80 17.47 -5.16 8.18
N TYR A 81 16.14 -5.32 8.06
CA TYR A 81 15.54 -6.53 7.51
C TYR A 81 15.48 -6.45 5.97
N SER A 82 16.47 -7.04 5.30
CA SER A 82 16.40 -7.23 3.85
C SER A 82 15.39 -8.33 3.52
N THR A 83 14.55 -8.11 2.51
CA THR A 83 13.52 -9.09 2.08
C THR A 83 14.08 -10.35 1.40
N ASP A 84 15.39 -10.56 1.49
CA ASP A 84 16.03 -11.83 1.16
C ASP A 84 16.02 -12.67 2.44
N GLY A 85 15.18 -13.71 2.46
CA GLY A 85 14.83 -14.50 3.64
C GLY A 85 15.98 -15.30 4.28
N ARG A 86 17.02 -14.63 4.74
CA ARG A 86 18.03 -15.16 5.66
C ARG A 86 17.94 -14.40 6.97
N GLU A 87 16.91 -14.70 7.75
CA GLU A 87 17.03 -15.23 9.11
C GLU A 87 15.64 -15.27 9.78
N SER A 88 15.18 -16.50 10.03
CA SER A 88 13.96 -16.86 10.74
C SER A 88 14.22 -16.79 12.25
N HIS A 89 13.38 -16.10 13.02
CA HIS A 89 12.57 -16.66 14.11
C HIS A 89 12.00 -15.58 15.06
N SER A 90 10.66 -15.54 15.06
CA SER A 90 9.76 -15.40 16.23
C SER A 90 9.77 -14.12 17.08
N LEU A 91 8.67 -13.36 17.02
CA LEU A 91 7.61 -13.28 18.06
C LEU A 91 6.73 -12.01 17.85
N GLY A 92 5.41 -12.19 17.95
CA GLY A 92 4.53 -11.17 18.53
C GLY A 92 3.84 -10.17 17.58
N ASP A 93 2.58 -10.47 17.30
CA ASP A 93 1.45 -9.54 17.41
C ASP A 93 1.32 -8.38 16.39
N GLY A 94 0.57 -8.69 15.33
CA GLY A 94 -0.58 -7.89 14.89
C GLY A 94 -0.39 -6.38 14.66
N LEU A 95 -0.05 -5.99 13.42
CA LEU A 95 -0.92 -5.13 12.59
C LEU A 95 -0.36 -5.08 11.16
N ALA A 96 -0.71 -6.09 10.36
CA ALA A 96 -0.46 -6.06 8.92
C ALA A 96 -1.34 -4.99 8.26
N SER A 97 -0.77 -3.81 8.02
CA SER A 97 -1.34 -2.84 7.08
C SER A 97 -0.25 -2.11 6.33
N GLY A 98 0.48 -2.89 5.53
CA GLY A 98 1.38 -2.39 4.52
C GLY A 98 1.03 -2.92 3.15
N ASN A 99 0.05 -2.30 2.49
CA ASN A 99 -0.46 -2.66 1.17
C ASN A 99 -1.14 -4.03 1.19
N ARG A 100 -2.23 -4.12 1.97
CA ARG A 100 -3.34 -4.97 1.56
C ARG A 100 -3.70 -4.54 0.14
N CYS A 101 -3.85 -5.49 -0.78
CA CYS A 101 -4.79 -5.26 -1.87
C CYS A 101 -6.06 -4.74 -1.20
N PHE A 102 -6.54 -3.56 -1.60
CA PHE A 102 -7.68 -2.90 -0.97
C PHE A 102 -8.76 -3.96 -0.77
N ALA A 103 -8.90 -4.45 0.47
CA ALA A 103 -10.04 -5.25 0.86
C ALA A 103 -11.09 -4.18 1.00
N ASP A 104 -11.72 -3.89 -0.12
CA ASP A 104 -12.81 -2.96 -0.18
C ASP A 104 -13.80 -3.40 0.90
N ASN A 105 -14.07 -2.50 1.85
CA ASN A 105 -14.98 -2.82 2.92
C ASN A 105 -16.33 -2.93 2.26
N ASN A 106 -16.84 -4.15 2.04
CA ASN A 106 -18.10 -4.27 1.34
C ASN A 106 -19.22 -3.74 2.22
N GLU A 107 -19.56 -2.45 2.06
CA GLU A 107 -20.55 -1.79 2.91
C GLU A 107 -21.92 -2.42 2.73
N CYS A 108 -22.22 -3.01 1.56
CA CYS A 108 -23.43 -3.77 1.31
C CYS A 108 -23.55 -5.03 2.17
N THR A 109 -22.42 -5.66 2.54
CA THR A 109 -22.41 -6.81 3.45
C THR A 109 -22.40 -6.36 4.91
N ALA A 110 -21.76 -5.23 5.20
CA ALA A 110 -21.62 -4.69 6.55
C ALA A 110 -22.91 -4.03 7.06
N GLN A 111 -23.68 -3.39 6.18
CA GLN A 111 -24.92 -2.71 6.53
C GLN A 111 -25.95 -2.85 5.40
N PRO A 112 -26.84 -3.86 5.46
CA PRO A 112 -27.82 -4.14 4.41
C PRO A 112 -28.82 -3.00 4.14
N SER A 113 -28.91 -2.03 5.06
CA SER A 113 -29.89 -0.93 5.03
C SER A 113 -29.35 0.39 4.48
N LEU A 114 -28.17 0.41 3.83
CA LEU A 114 -27.56 1.64 3.31
C LEU A 114 -28.36 2.29 2.17
N CYS A 115 -28.99 1.49 1.31
CA CYS A 115 -29.65 1.96 0.10
C CYS A 115 -31.17 2.19 0.24
N GLY A 116 -31.67 2.32 1.47
CA GLY A 116 -33.10 2.39 1.75
C GLY A 116 -33.85 1.08 1.44
N ALA A 117 -35.17 1.05 1.68
CA ALA A 117 -35.99 -0.16 1.49
C ALA A 117 -36.24 -0.49 -0.01
N LYS A 118 -35.96 0.44 -0.92
CA LYS A 118 -36.21 0.35 -2.37
C LYS A 118 -34.95 0.44 -3.23
N GLY A 119 -33.76 0.48 -2.62
CA GLY A 119 -32.49 0.48 -3.33
C GLY A 119 -31.70 -0.81 -3.11
N GLN A 120 -30.95 -1.20 -4.12
CA GLN A 120 -30.02 -2.32 -4.10
C GLN A 120 -28.59 -1.80 -3.98
N CYS A 121 -27.87 -2.29 -2.97
CA CYS A 121 -26.48 -1.90 -2.76
C CYS A 121 -25.55 -2.66 -3.71
N LEU A 122 -24.71 -1.91 -4.42
CA LEU A 122 -23.68 -2.40 -5.33
C LEU A 122 -22.32 -1.96 -4.80
N ASN A 123 -21.51 -2.92 -4.39
CA ASN A 123 -20.19 -2.67 -3.84
C ASN A 123 -19.19 -2.27 -4.95
N THR A 124 -18.36 -1.24 -4.72
CA THR A 124 -17.37 -0.76 -5.70
C THR A 124 -16.00 -0.52 -5.04
N PRO A 125 -14.86 -0.80 -5.69
CA PRO A 125 -13.57 -0.61 -5.04
C PRO A 125 -13.35 0.84 -4.53
N GLY A 126 -13.37 1.04 -3.21
CA GLY A 126 -13.25 2.32 -2.51
C GLY A 126 -14.57 2.92 -2.01
N SER A 127 -15.74 2.36 -2.35
CA SER A 127 -17.08 2.91 -2.01
C SER A 127 -18.25 1.95 -2.33
N TYR A 128 -19.49 2.41 -2.22
CA TYR A 128 -20.65 1.67 -2.70
C TYR A 128 -21.57 2.60 -3.49
N ASN A 129 -22.41 2.00 -4.33
CA ASN A 129 -23.42 2.72 -5.09
C ASN A 129 -24.80 2.10 -4.84
N CYS A 130 -25.84 2.91 -4.78
CA CYS A 130 -27.20 2.46 -4.57
C CYS A 130 -28.00 2.52 -5.88
N GLU A 131 -28.48 1.38 -6.36
CA GLU A 131 -29.33 1.31 -7.55
C GLU A 131 -30.81 1.16 -7.15
N CYS A 132 -31.64 2.13 -7.52
CA CYS A 132 -33.07 2.09 -7.21
C CYS A 132 -33.82 1.09 -8.09
N GLN A 133 -34.86 0.46 -7.53
CA GLN A 133 -35.79 -0.35 -8.30
C GLN A 133 -36.50 0.46 -9.39
N LYS A 134 -36.90 -0.22 -10.47
CA LYS A 134 -37.52 0.40 -11.65
C LYS A 134 -38.75 1.24 -11.25
N GLY A 135 -38.69 2.55 -11.50
CA GLY A 135 -39.73 3.51 -11.14
C GLY A 135 -39.38 4.43 -9.96
N PHE A 136 -38.22 4.25 -9.32
CA PHE A 136 -37.69 5.10 -8.25
C PHE A 136 -36.37 5.75 -8.69
N SER A 137 -36.09 6.92 -8.13
CA SER A 137 -34.87 7.69 -8.41
C SER A 137 -34.17 8.02 -7.10
N LEU A 138 -32.84 8.10 -7.13
CA LEU A 138 -32.05 8.50 -5.98
C LEU A 138 -32.46 9.90 -5.50
N ASP A 139 -32.66 10.05 -4.20
CA ASP A 139 -32.77 11.34 -3.53
C ASP A 139 -31.45 12.15 -3.65
N SER A 140 -31.53 13.44 -3.33
CA SER A 140 -30.41 14.38 -3.18
C SER A 140 -29.22 13.87 -2.35
N SER A 141 -29.45 12.91 -1.45
CA SER A 141 -28.41 12.27 -0.64
C SER A 141 -27.61 11.20 -1.39
N GLY A 142 -28.10 10.68 -2.53
CA GLY A 142 -27.44 9.62 -3.30
C GLY A 142 -27.43 8.24 -2.64
N VAL A 143 -28.23 8.05 -1.59
CA VAL A 143 -28.29 6.81 -0.80
C VAL A 143 -29.71 6.25 -0.66
N ASN A 144 -30.76 7.08 -0.78
CA ASN A 144 -32.14 6.60 -0.63
C ASN A 144 -32.90 6.61 -1.95
N CYS A 145 -33.74 5.59 -2.07
CA CYS A 145 -34.82 5.40 -3.03
C CYS A 145 -36.12 5.28 -2.21
#